data_AF-A0A915YJ84-F1
#
_entry.id   AF-A0A915YJ84-F1
#
_cell.length_a   1.000
_cell.length_b   1.000
_cell.length_c   1.000
_cell.angle_alpha   90.00
_cell.angle_beta   90.00
_cell.angle_gamma   90.00
#
_symmetry.space_group_name_H-M   'P 1'
#
loop_
_entity.id
_entity.type
_entity.pdbx_description
1 polymer ?
#
loop_
_entity_poly.entity_id
_entity_poly.type
_entity_poly.pdbx_seq_one_letter_code
_entity_poly.pdbx_strand_id
1 'polypeptide(L)' 'MKTSGNPGEFQRRLVMYLDGALSNQESREFLTDVKNSPEQLAKLQKEKSFREFLRKKVNRRSVSPALINSIKSKIKSSL' A
#
# COMPACT_ATOMS: atom_id res chain seq x y z
N MET A 1 17.08 1.70 -21.95
CA MET A 1 16.76 2.96 -22.67
C MET A 1 15.26 3.21 -22.55
N LYS A 2 14.88 4.28 -21.84
CA LYS A 2 13.57 4.97 -21.80
C LYS A 2 12.32 4.11 -22.05
N THR A 3 11.73 3.57 -20.98
CA THR A 3 10.29 3.26 -21.00
C THR A 3 9.55 4.59 -21.02
N SER A 4 9.12 4.98 -22.22
CA SER A 4 8.05 5.95 -22.42
C SER A 4 6.90 5.59 -21.48
N GLY A 5 6.67 6.42 -20.47
CA GLY A 5 5.70 6.18 -19.40
C GLY A 5 4.31 5.97 -19.97
N ASN A 6 3.88 4.71 -20.06
CA ASN A 6 2.51 4.38 -20.36
C ASN A 6 1.69 4.72 -19.10
N PRO A 7 0.75 5.68 -19.13
CA PRO A 7 -0.03 6.07 -17.95
C PRO A 7 -0.71 4.87 -17.26
N GLY A 8 -1.07 3.85 -18.05
CA GLY A 8 -1.65 2.60 -17.54
C GLY A 8 -0.67 1.75 -16.73
N GLU A 9 0.62 1.77 -17.04
CA GLU A 9 1.63 1.00 -16.31
C GLU A 9 1.89 1.60 -14.92
N PHE A 10 1.99 2.93 -14.83
CA PHE A 10 2.10 3.62 -13.55
C PHE A 10 0.88 3.34 -12.66
N GLN A 11 -0.33 3.46 -13.21
CA GLN A 11 -1.56 3.23 -12.45
C GLN A 11 -1.63 1.78 -11.95
N ARG A 12 -1.22 0.80 -12.77
CA ARG A 12 -1.13 -0.61 -12.38
C ARG A 12 -0.13 -0.82 -11.24
N ARG A 13 1.10 -0.32 -11.37
CA ARG A 13 2.14 -0.46 -10.33
C ARG A 13 1.74 0.25 -9.04
N LEU A 14 1.07 1.41 -9.13
CA LEU A 14 0.51 2.14 -7.99
C LEU A 14 -0.48 1.29 -7.19
N VAL A 15 -1.43 0.65 -7.88
CA VAL A 15 -2.41 -0.24 -7.23
C VAL A 15 -1.70 -1.42 -6.58
N MET A 16 -0.81 -2.11 -7.32
CA MET A 16 -0.05 -3.24 -6.80
C MET A 16 0.79 -2.87 -5.57
N TYR A 17 1.43 -1.69 -5.59
CA TYR A 17 2.20 -1.18 -4.46
C TYR A 17 1.31 -0.98 -3.23
N LEU A 18 0.16 -0.32 -3.38
CA LEU A 18 -0.75 -0.02 -2.26
C LEU A 18 -1.47 -1.26 -1.72
N ASP A 19 -1.60 -2.30 -2.52
CA ASP A 19 -2.14 -3.61 -2.12
C ASP A 19 -1.07 -4.56 -1.55
N GLY A 20 0.21 -4.16 -1.59
CA GLY A 20 1.32 -5.00 -1.14
C GLY A 20 1.59 -6.21 -2.06
N ALA A 21 1.17 -6.11 -3.33
CA ALA A 21 1.34 -7.16 -4.34
C ALA A 21 2.70 -7.08 -5.09
N LEU A 22 3.51 -6.06 -4.79
CA LEU A 22 4.89 -5.96 -5.28
C LEU A 22 5.86 -6.64 -4.32
N SER A 23 6.93 -7.22 -4.86
CA SER A 23 8.06 -7.65 -4.04
C SER A 23 8.74 -6.45 -3.36
N ASN A 24 9.59 -6.75 -2.37
CA ASN A 24 10.36 -5.72 -1.66
C ASN A 24 11.26 -4.91 -2.60
N GLN A 25 11.84 -5.57 -3.60
CA GLN A 25 12.71 -4.95 -4.61
C GLN A 25 11.90 -4.01 -5.50
N GLU A 26 10.81 -4.50 -6.09
CA GLU A 26 9.93 -3.73 -6.99
C GLU A 26 9.28 -2.53 -6.27
N SER A 27 8.97 -2.68 -4.99
CA SER A 27 8.43 -1.59 -4.16
C SER A 27 9.43 -0.45 -3.99
N ARG A 28 10.72 -0.77 -3.78
CA ARG A 28 11.79 0.24 -3.65
C ARG A 28 12.04 0.94 -4.98
N GLU A 29 12.04 0.18 -6.08
CA GLU A 29 12.19 0.73 -7.43
C GLU A 29 11.02 1.65 -7.76
N PHE A 30 9.77 1.22 -7.51
CA PHE A 30 8.58 2.04 -7.71
C PHE A 30 8.63 3.34 -6.90
N LEU A 31 9.03 3.29 -5.62
CA LEU A 31 9.16 4.48 -4.80
C LEU A 31 10.26 5.42 -5.29
N THR A 32 11.36 4.87 -5.82
CA THR A 32 12.43 5.66 -6.40
C THR A 32 11.95 6.38 -7.66
N ASP A 33 11.21 5.69 -8.53
CA ASP A 33 10.59 6.26 -9.73
C ASP A 33 9.61 7.39 -9.36
N VAL A 34 8.72 7.15 -8.39
CA VAL A 34 7.74 8.12 -7.90
C VAL A 34 8.41 9.35 -7.28
N LYS A 35 9.49 9.16 -6.53
CA LYS A 35 10.22 10.26 -5.88
C LYS A 35 10.81 11.24 -6.89
N ASN A 36 11.18 10.75 -8.07
CA ASN A 36 11.74 11.58 -9.14
C ASN A 36 10.67 12.35 -9.94
N SER A 37 9.37 12.12 -9.69
CA SER A 37 8.26 12.79 -10.36
C SER A 37 7.24 13.36 -9.36
N PRO A 38 7.20 14.70 -9.16
CA PRO A 38 6.24 15.35 -8.27
C PRO A 38 4.77 15.03 -8.61
N GLU A 39 4.46 14.86 -9.90
CA GLU A 39 3.11 14.50 -10.37
C GLU A 39 2.70 13.09 -9.92
N GLN A 40 3.60 12.12 -10.07
CA GLN A 40 3.36 10.74 -9.65
C GLN A 40 3.26 10.64 -8.12
N LEU A 41 4.06 11.42 -7.40
CA LEU A 41 3.99 11.52 -5.94
C LEU A 41 2.62 12.05 -5.49
N ALA A 42 2.12 13.10 -6.13
CA ALA A 42 0.79 13.64 -5.84
C ALA A 42 -0.32 12.61 -6.12
N LYS A 43 -0.23 11.85 -7.22
CA LYS A 43 -1.16 10.75 -7.54
C LYS A 43 -1.12 9.65 -6.48
N LEU A 44 0.07 9.23 -6.04
CA LEU A 44 0.25 8.25 -4.97
C LEU A 44 -0.38 8.73 -3.65
N GLN A 45 -0.11 9.97 -3.24
CA GLN A 45 -0.66 10.53 -2.01
C GLN A 45 -2.19 10.65 -2.06
N LYS A 46 -2.74 11.07 -3.20
CA LYS A 46 -4.19 11.14 -3.41
C LYS A 46 -4.84 9.75 -3.28
N GLU A 47 -4.31 8.74 -3.96
CA GLU A 47 -4.85 7.38 -3.89
C GLU A 47 -4.73 6.79 -2.48
N LYS A 48 -3.58 6.99 -1.81
CA LYS A 48 -3.36 6.54 -0.44
C LYS A 48 -4.38 7.15 0.53
N SER A 49 -4.55 8.48 0.50
CA SER A 49 -5.50 9.18 1.37
C SER A 49 -6.94 8.79 1.08
N PHE A 50 -7.30 8.55 -0.19
CA PHE A 50 -8.62 8.05 -0.57
C PHE A 50 -8.90 6.64 -0.01
N ARG A 51 -7.93 5.71 -0.12
CA ARG A 51 -8.07 4.38 0.48
C ARG A 51 -8.20 4.44 2.01
N GLU A 52 -7.44 5.32 2.67
CA GLU A 52 -7.59 5.55 4.11
C GLU A 52 -8.98 6.10 4.47
N PHE A 53 -9.49 7.04 3.68
CA PHE A 53 -10.85 7.55 3.82
C PHE A 53 -11.90 6.44 3.70
N LEU A 54 -11.83 5.62 2.65
CA LEU A 54 -12.71 4.46 2.48
C LEU A 54 -12.62 3.51 3.67
N ARG A 55 -11.41 3.19 4.14
CA ARG A 55 -11.20 2.31 5.31
C ARG A 55 -11.84 2.85 6.59
N LYS A 56 -11.93 4.18 6.76
CA LYS A 56 -12.60 4.83 7.90
C LYS A 56 -14.11 4.88 7.76
N LYS A 57 -14.63 4.98 6.54
CA LYS A 57 -16.08 5.11 6.25
C LYS A 57 -16.78 3.76 6.08
N VAL A 58 -16.07 2.73 5.65
CA VAL A 58 -16.61 1.38 5.51
C VAL A 58 -16.64 0.72 6.88
N ASN A 59 -17.83 0.34 7.33
CA ASN A 59 -17.99 -0.40 8.57
C ASN A 59 -17.33 -1.78 8.45
N ARG A 60 -16.29 -2.03 9.24
CA ARG A 60 -15.56 -3.29 9.24
C ARG A 60 -16.21 -4.26 10.21
N ARG A 61 -16.22 -5.55 9.86
CA ARG A 61 -16.59 -6.60 10.81
C ARG A 61 -15.65 -6.51 12.01
N SER A 62 -16.23 -6.42 13.21
CA SER A 62 -15.47 -6.55 14.45
C SER A 62 -14.96 -8.00 14.54
N VAL A 63 -13.73 -8.14 15.01
CA VAL A 63 -13.14 -9.46 15.29
C VAL A 63 -13.39 -9.84 16.73
N SER A 64 -13.39 -11.14 17.03
CA SER A 64 -13.61 -11.60 18.40
C SER A 64 -12.46 -11.16 19.33
N PRO A 65 -12.75 -10.79 20.59
CA PRO A 65 -11.71 -10.47 21.58
C PRO A 65 -10.72 -11.62 21.79
N ALA A 66 -11.18 -12.87 21.67
CA ALA A 66 -10.34 -14.06 21.75
C ALA A 66 -9.27 -14.08 20.64
N LEU A 67 -9.64 -13.74 19.40
CA LEU A 67 -8.68 -13.65 18.30
C LEU A 67 -7.62 -12.57 18.60
N ILE A 68 -8.05 -11.39 19.07
CA ILE A 68 -7.13 -10.30 19.46
C ILE A 68 -6.13 -10.78 20.52
N ASN A 69 -6.61 -11.46 21.56
CA ASN A 69 -5.76 -11.96 22.64
C ASN A 69 -4.79 -13.05 22.16
N SER A 70 -5.24 -13.96 21.30
CA SER A 70 -4.38 -15.01 20.72
C SER A 70 -3.23 -14.43 19.90
N ILE A 71 -3.50 -13.42 19.08
CA ILE A 71 -2.48 -12.72 18.27
C ILE A 71 -1.50 -12.00 19.19
N LYS A 72 -2.00 -11.25 20.19
CA LYS A 72 -1.14 -10.55 21.17
C LYS A 72 -0.22 -11.51 21.93
N SER A 73 -0.76 -12.66 22.36
CA SER A 73 0.01 -13.68 23.07
C SER A 73 1.12 -14.26 22.19
N LYS A 74 0.81 -14.59 20.93
CA LYS A 74 1.79 -15.12 19.97
C LYS A 74 2.94 -14.15 19.70
N ILE A 75 2.65 -12.86 19.55
CA ILE A 75 3.67 -11.82 19.35
C ILE A 75 4.60 -11.74 20.57
N LYS A 76 4.05 -11.74 21.79
CA LYS A 76 4.84 -11.67 23.02
C LYS A 76 5.75 -12.89 23.23
N SER A 77 5.34 -14.08 22.77
CA SER A 77 6.14 -15.30 22.88
C SER A 77 7.24 -15.44 21.83
N SER A 78 7.22 -14.61 20.77
CA SER A 78 8.22 -14.62 19.69
C SER A 78 9.26 -13.50 19.80
N LEU A 79 9.13 -12.64 20.82
CA LEU A 79 10.12 -11.66 21.27
C LEU A 79 10.93 -12.25 22.44
#